data_AF-A0A9D8IM69-F1
#
_entry.id   AF-A0A9D8IM69-F1
#
_cell.length_a   1.000
_cell.length_b   1.000
_cell.length_c   1.000
_cell.angle_alpha   90.00
_cell.angle_beta   90.00
_cell.angle_gamma   90.00
#
_symmetry.space_group_name_H-M   'P 1'
#
loop_
_entity.id
_entity.type
_entity.pdbx_description
1 polymer ?
#
loop_
_entity_poly.entity_id
_entity_poly.type
_entity_poly.pdbx_seq_one_letter_code
_entity_poly.pdbx_strand_id
1 'polypeptide(L)'
;MGQSLMAHRKAICWLVLAACSVASSMSLLGTANTPSDPPTAPGHQRSELVQSLQGVSGSMSCASQGCHGRYESLVDQVFLRSEATIWFERDPHNQAYEVLKSDRSRQIAENLNGPGKPAHLDSRCLACHANPQVAKYAEAKQDEIWKDSSLAKELDLASSRGTGVGCESCHTLPGHSTFEYLQRHTVLGPTGIGMEAWKSPESLRLKQLAGLANLAPAKNTAALCVSCHVGNPGSATEPIRDCNHDIMAAGHPRLVFDAASHINQLPAHWNTKREKDPDGRNAALHVAGLMISAGMQVRMATAHARNMGGIWPEFSDQDCFSCHAGLGASTDSWRQRNWLANKSGGQIKPGGFVPCNATISIVASLSEKPEMKSAVEAWSKAVSNANKANTAIIGETILHELQKLEVETSAIERLSMDKRHAWLARVAGPSAIALDEGRWDQAESHLRTLFWLSRGASNAPAPESFATAFSALAYPKGFAGPAGFRGPDRAGSFDSLAKWARKLAVN
;
A
#
# COMPACT_ATOMS: atom_id res chain seq x y z
N MET A 1 61.48 -8.11 77.89
CA MET A 1 61.87 -8.34 76.49
C MET A 1 60.88 -9.34 75.87
N GLY A 2 59.70 -8.99 75.35
CA GLY A 2 59.24 -7.72 74.79
C GLY A 2 59.42 -7.73 73.27
N GLN A 3 58.48 -8.34 72.55
CA GLN A 3 58.37 -8.47 71.08
C GLN A 3 59.19 -9.59 70.40
N SER A 4 58.66 -10.82 70.37
CA SER A 4 58.71 -11.74 69.22
C SER A 4 58.06 -13.08 69.60
N LEU A 5 56.73 -13.20 69.45
CA LEU A 5 56.01 -14.49 69.52
C LEU A 5 54.54 -14.43 69.03
N MET A 6 54.12 -13.37 68.33
CA MET A 6 52.75 -13.21 67.81
C MET A 6 52.58 -13.52 66.31
N ALA A 7 53.62 -14.00 65.62
CA ALA A 7 53.55 -14.24 64.17
C ALA A 7 53.23 -15.70 63.77
N HIS A 8 53.34 -16.69 64.66
CA HIS A 8 53.18 -18.11 64.28
C HIS A 8 51.93 -18.83 64.79
N ARG A 9 50.96 -18.12 65.40
CA ARG A 9 49.69 -18.73 65.86
C ARG A 9 48.44 -18.38 65.05
N LYS A 10 48.52 -17.46 64.08
CA LYS A 10 47.36 -17.06 63.26
C LYS A 10 47.24 -17.81 61.91
N ALA A 11 48.26 -18.56 61.49
CA ALA A 11 48.23 -19.28 60.21
C ALA A 11 47.61 -20.69 60.30
N ILE A 12 47.48 -21.29 61.49
CA ILE A 12 46.99 -22.68 61.64
C ILE A 12 45.47 -22.74 61.97
N CYS A 13 44.86 -21.65 62.45
CA CYS A 13 43.41 -21.61 62.73
C CYS A 13 42.52 -21.44 61.48
N TRP A 14 43.07 -21.03 60.33
CA TRP A 14 42.26 -20.84 59.11
C TRP A 14 42.15 -22.08 58.21
N LEU A 15 42.97 -23.11 58.42
CA LEU A 15 42.92 -24.34 57.62
C LEU A 15 42.08 -25.48 58.23
N VAL A 16 41.70 -25.41 59.51
CA VAL A 16 40.87 -26.46 60.15
C VAL A 16 39.37 -26.08 60.19
N LEU A 17 39.02 -24.79 60.11
CA LEU A 17 37.62 -24.34 60.01
C LEU A 17 36.99 -24.49 58.62
N ALA A 18 37.79 -24.76 57.58
CA ALA A 18 37.31 -25.01 56.21
C ALA A 18 36.99 -26.49 55.93
N ALA A 19 37.37 -27.43 56.81
CA ALA A 19 37.19 -28.87 56.59
C ALA A 19 36.04 -29.50 57.40
N CYS A 20 35.52 -28.84 58.45
CA CYS A 20 34.44 -29.37 59.28
C CYS A 20 33.04 -28.81 58.96
N SER A 21 32.92 -27.82 58.06
CA SER A 21 31.63 -27.30 57.58
C SER A 21 31.10 -28.02 56.33
N VAL A 22 31.83 -29.01 55.80
CA VAL A 22 31.45 -29.76 54.58
C VAL A 22 30.97 -31.19 54.89
N ALA A 23 31.04 -31.67 56.14
CA ALA A 23 30.77 -33.09 56.46
C ALA A 23 29.68 -33.35 57.51
N SER A 24 28.86 -32.35 57.89
CA SER A 24 27.80 -32.53 58.91
C SER A 24 26.39 -32.16 58.47
N SER A 25 26.12 -32.17 57.16
CA SER A 25 24.77 -31.96 56.62
C SER A 25 24.33 -33.01 55.60
N MET A 26 25.03 -34.16 55.54
CA MET A 26 24.51 -35.37 54.90
C MET A 26 24.00 -36.32 55.98
N SER A 27 22.74 -36.75 55.86
CA SER A 27 21.99 -37.72 56.69
C SER A 27 20.95 -37.14 57.65
N LEU A 28 20.00 -36.37 57.11
CA LEU A 28 18.59 -36.43 57.53
C LEU A 28 17.74 -36.60 56.25
N LEU A 29 17.67 -37.84 55.80
CA LEU A 29 16.68 -38.32 54.83
C LEU A 29 15.32 -38.40 55.55
N GLY A 30 14.56 -37.31 55.44
CA GLY A 30 13.11 -37.30 55.65
C GLY A 30 12.47 -36.83 54.35
N THR A 31 11.55 -37.62 53.81
CA THR A 31 10.86 -37.42 52.52
C THR A 31 10.03 -36.14 52.53
N ALA A 32 10.67 -35.01 52.26
CA ALA A 32 9.99 -33.78 51.91
C ALA A 32 9.52 -33.91 50.46
N ASN A 33 8.20 -33.95 50.28
CA ASN A 33 7.53 -33.86 48.99
C ASN A 33 8.22 -32.80 48.14
N THR A 34 8.75 -33.20 46.99
CA THR A 34 9.01 -32.26 45.91
C THR A 34 7.71 -31.48 45.69
N PRO A 35 7.73 -30.14 45.62
CA PRO A 35 6.62 -29.41 45.05
C PRO A 35 6.41 -30.04 43.68
N SER A 36 5.29 -30.74 43.49
CA SER A 36 4.87 -31.12 42.16
C SER A 36 4.86 -29.82 41.36
N ASP A 37 5.64 -29.77 40.28
CA ASP A 37 5.49 -28.72 39.29
C ASP A 37 3.98 -28.53 39.06
N PRO A 38 3.47 -27.27 39.04
CA PRO A 38 2.08 -27.06 38.67
C PRO A 38 1.87 -27.83 37.36
N PRO A 39 0.80 -28.63 37.22
CA PRO A 39 0.62 -29.47 36.05
C PRO A 39 0.84 -28.60 34.83
N THR A 40 1.87 -28.93 34.06
CA THR A 40 2.17 -28.25 32.81
C THR A 40 0.86 -28.31 32.03
N ALA A 41 0.20 -27.17 31.87
CA ALA A 41 -1.00 -27.10 31.06
C ALA A 41 -0.67 -27.82 29.75
N PRO A 42 -1.54 -28.73 29.24
CA PRO A 42 -1.23 -29.48 28.04
C PRO A 42 -0.71 -28.50 27.03
N GLY A 43 0.53 -28.70 26.58
CA GLY A 43 1.18 -27.77 25.66
C GLY A 43 0.27 -27.66 24.46
N HIS A 44 -0.47 -26.56 24.34
CA HIS A 44 -1.23 -26.27 23.15
C HIS A 44 -0.16 -26.15 22.05
N GLN A 45 -0.01 -27.19 21.24
CA GLN A 45 0.72 -27.06 19.99
C GLN A 45 0.07 -25.88 19.28
N ARG A 46 0.84 -24.79 19.12
CA ARG A 46 0.38 -23.62 18.39
C ARG A 46 -0.06 -24.12 17.02
N SER A 47 -1.25 -23.71 16.57
CA SER A 47 -1.74 -24.11 15.25
C SER A 47 -0.74 -23.72 14.16
N GLU A 48 -0.78 -24.42 13.02
CA GLU A 48 0.07 -24.14 11.86
C GLU A 48 -0.01 -22.66 11.46
N LEU A 49 -1.21 -22.06 11.50
CA LEU A 49 -1.43 -20.63 11.26
C LEU A 49 -0.61 -19.76 12.24
N VAL A 50 -0.71 -20.02 13.54
CA VAL A 50 0.02 -19.24 14.55
C VAL A 50 1.53 -19.40 14.39
N GLN A 51 2.00 -20.56 13.90
CA GLN A 51 3.41 -20.77 13.58
C GLN A 51 3.83 -20.00 12.33
N SER A 52 3.03 -20.02 11.26
CA SER A 52 3.32 -19.24 10.05
C SER A 52 3.22 -17.73 10.27
N LEU A 53 2.38 -17.30 11.22
CA LEU A 53 2.21 -15.89 11.59
C LEU A 53 3.16 -15.44 12.70
N GLN A 54 4.19 -16.21 13.06
CA GLN A 54 5.22 -15.75 14.03
C GLN A 54 5.91 -14.44 13.61
N GLY A 55 5.76 -14.03 12.34
CA GLY A 55 6.18 -12.73 11.80
C GLY A 55 5.25 -11.55 12.08
N VAL A 56 4.01 -11.77 12.52
CA VAL A 56 2.97 -10.75 12.73
C VAL A 56 2.76 -10.52 14.23
N SER A 57 3.12 -9.35 14.73
CA SER A 57 2.95 -8.93 16.13
C SER A 57 1.59 -8.26 16.39
N GLY A 58 0.93 -7.74 15.35
CA GLY A 58 -0.30 -6.97 15.42
C GLY A 58 -0.05 -5.49 15.72
N SER A 59 -0.93 -4.61 15.22
CA SER A 59 -0.85 -3.14 15.38
C SER A 59 -0.75 -2.68 16.85
N MET A 60 -1.32 -3.46 17.77
CA MET A 60 -1.26 -3.17 19.21
C MET A 60 0.16 -3.23 19.79
N SER A 61 1.09 -3.94 19.15
CA SER A 61 2.50 -3.96 19.55
C SER A 61 3.17 -2.59 19.43
N CYS A 62 2.65 -1.70 18.59
CA CYS A 62 3.11 -0.33 18.42
C CYS A 62 2.38 0.67 19.34
N ALA A 63 1.15 0.34 19.74
CA ALA A 63 0.17 1.26 20.31
C ALA A 63 0.26 1.46 21.84
N SER A 64 1.37 1.09 22.47
CA SER A 64 1.55 1.41 23.90
C SER A 64 1.72 2.94 24.10
N GLN A 65 1.26 3.47 25.23
CA GLN A 65 1.47 4.89 25.61
C GLN A 65 2.96 5.26 25.66
N GLY A 66 3.83 4.29 25.98
CA GLY A 66 5.28 4.44 25.95
C GLY A 66 5.87 4.56 24.54
N CYS A 67 5.13 4.11 23.52
CA CYS A 67 5.55 4.07 22.13
C CYS A 67 4.73 5.06 21.29
N HIS A 68 3.81 4.56 20.44
CA HIS A 68 3.04 5.32 19.45
C HIS A 68 1.55 5.47 19.78
N GLY A 69 1.10 5.07 20.97
CA GLY A 69 -0.30 5.13 21.38
C GLY A 69 -0.65 6.22 22.39
N ARG A 70 0.10 7.32 22.44
CA ARG A 70 -0.26 8.48 23.28
C ARG A 70 -1.54 9.10 22.77
N TYR A 71 -2.38 9.54 23.71
CA TYR A 71 -3.58 10.29 23.38
C TYR A 71 -3.24 11.67 22.76
N GLU A 72 -2.30 12.40 23.36
CA GLU A 72 -1.85 13.69 22.87
C GLU A 72 -0.55 13.60 22.06
N SER A 73 -0.57 14.23 20.88
CA SER A 73 0.56 14.32 19.96
C SER A 73 1.68 15.21 20.50
N LEU A 74 2.92 14.73 20.43
CA LEU A 74 4.13 15.48 20.69
C LEU A 74 4.63 16.20 19.43
N VAL A 75 4.01 17.33 19.12
CA VAL A 75 4.26 18.08 17.87
C VAL A 75 5.68 18.66 17.75
N ASP A 76 6.37 18.88 18.88
CA ASP A 76 7.75 19.41 18.89
C ASP A 76 8.81 18.29 18.80
N GLN A 77 8.39 17.02 18.86
CA GLN A 77 9.27 15.85 18.75
C GLN A 77 9.39 15.38 17.30
N VAL A 78 10.25 14.40 17.05
CA VAL A 78 10.51 13.89 15.68
C VAL A 78 9.31 13.11 15.14
N PHE A 79 8.67 12.37 16.04
CA PHE A 79 7.47 11.57 15.84
C PHE A 79 6.46 12.03 16.89
N LEU A 80 5.18 11.90 16.59
CA LEU A 80 4.07 12.39 17.40
C LEU A 80 3.85 11.55 18.67
N ARG A 81 4.29 10.29 18.67
CA ARG A 81 3.95 9.26 19.69
C ARG A 81 2.46 8.96 19.84
N SER A 82 1.62 9.53 18.98
CA SER A 82 0.17 9.31 18.92
C SER A 82 -0.23 8.70 17.57
N GLU A 83 0.72 8.18 16.80
CA GLU A 83 0.48 7.68 15.44
C GLU A 83 -0.54 6.55 15.43
N ALA A 84 -0.43 5.59 16.34
CA ALA A 84 -1.36 4.48 16.45
C ALA A 84 -2.76 4.95 16.91
N THR A 85 -2.83 5.97 17.77
CA THR A 85 -4.10 6.58 18.19
C THR A 85 -4.80 7.28 17.02
N ILE A 86 -4.07 8.11 16.27
CA ILE A 86 -4.61 8.78 15.08
C ILE A 86 -5.08 7.75 14.05
N TRP A 87 -4.28 6.72 13.82
CA TRP A 87 -4.62 5.63 12.90
C TRP A 87 -5.91 4.92 13.34
N PHE A 88 -6.00 4.49 14.59
CA PHE A 88 -7.15 3.76 15.12
C PHE A 88 -8.44 4.59 15.10
N GLU A 89 -8.35 5.89 15.36
CA GLU A 89 -9.53 6.75 15.43
C GLU A 89 -10.02 7.22 14.06
N ARG A 90 -9.13 7.40 13.08
CA ARG A 90 -9.44 8.22 11.89
C ARG A 90 -9.00 7.62 10.56
N ASP A 91 -8.07 6.66 10.56
CA ASP A 91 -7.53 6.14 9.31
C ASP A 91 -8.41 5.00 8.75
N PRO A 92 -8.96 5.13 7.54
CA PRO A 92 -9.86 4.12 6.97
C PRO A 92 -9.22 2.73 6.83
N HIS A 93 -7.89 2.64 6.78
CA HIS A 93 -7.18 1.36 6.73
C HIS A 93 -7.44 0.48 7.96
N ASN A 94 -7.73 1.08 9.13
CA ASN A 94 -8.05 0.32 10.34
C ASN A 94 -9.39 -0.42 10.25
N GLN A 95 -10.28 0.02 9.37
CA GLN A 95 -11.60 -0.58 9.17
C GLN A 95 -11.64 -1.55 8.00
N ALA A 96 -10.52 -1.71 7.27
CA ALA A 96 -10.50 -2.45 6.02
C ALA A 96 -11.00 -3.90 6.19
N TYR A 97 -10.61 -4.58 7.26
CA TYR A 97 -11.08 -5.94 7.54
C TYR A 97 -12.57 -6.01 7.84
N GLU A 98 -13.07 -5.11 8.69
CA GLU A 98 -14.46 -5.11 9.11
C GLU A 98 -15.43 -4.82 7.96
N VAL A 99 -14.99 -4.06 6.95
CA VAL A 99 -15.77 -3.87 5.72
C VAL A 99 -16.09 -5.20 5.04
N LEU A 100 -15.21 -6.22 5.12
CA LEU A 100 -15.46 -7.55 4.54
C LEU A 100 -16.62 -8.32 5.21
N LYS A 101 -17.13 -7.82 6.34
CA LYS A 101 -18.29 -8.37 7.07
C LYS A 101 -19.57 -7.58 6.80
N SER A 102 -19.53 -6.54 5.96
CA SER A 102 -20.70 -5.76 5.55
C SER A 102 -21.65 -6.54 4.63
N ASP A 103 -22.90 -6.08 4.52
CA ASP A 103 -23.88 -6.67 3.58
C ASP A 103 -23.41 -6.62 2.13
N ARG A 104 -22.76 -5.51 1.72
CA ARG A 104 -22.20 -5.38 0.37
C ARG A 104 -21.12 -6.44 0.14
N SER A 105 -20.21 -6.64 1.09
CA SER A 105 -19.15 -7.65 0.95
C SER A 105 -19.68 -9.07 0.99
N ARG A 106 -20.74 -9.35 1.77
CA ARG A 106 -21.48 -10.62 1.70
C ARG A 106 -22.03 -10.87 0.30
N GLN A 107 -22.72 -9.89 -0.28
CA GLN A 107 -23.27 -10.00 -1.64
C GLN A 107 -22.18 -10.24 -2.70
N ILE A 108 -21.07 -9.49 -2.62
CA ILE A 108 -19.92 -9.67 -3.51
C ILE A 108 -19.39 -11.11 -3.40
N ALA A 109 -19.17 -11.60 -2.18
CA ALA A 109 -18.67 -12.96 -1.96
C ALA A 109 -19.65 -14.03 -2.44
N GLU A 110 -20.95 -13.87 -2.22
CA GLU A 110 -21.97 -14.78 -2.73
C GLU A 110 -21.99 -14.82 -4.26
N ASN A 111 -21.87 -13.67 -4.93
CA ASN A 111 -21.77 -13.59 -6.38
C ASN A 111 -20.50 -14.27 -6.93
N LEU A 112 -19.38 -14.18 -6.21
CA LEU A 112 -18.10 -14.75 -6.62
C LEU A 112 -17.99 -16.26 -6.35
N ASN A 113 -18.47 -16.69 -5.18
CA ASN A 113 -18.11 -18.00 -4.63
C ASN A 113 -19.32 -18.92 -4.40
N GLY A 114 -20.53 -18.37 -4.45
CA GLY A 114 -21.73 -19.00 -3.93
C GLY A 114 -21.86 -18.88 -2.40
N PRO A 115 -22.93 -19.45 -1.83
CA PRO A 115 -23.22 -19.35 -0.41
C PRO A 115 -22.16 -20.04 0.46
N GLY A 116 -21.94 -19.52 1.67
CA GLY A 116 -21.07 -20.14 2.69
C GLY A 116 -19.57 -19.85 2.57
N LYS A 117 -19.14 -19.02 1.61
CA LYS A 117 -17.73 -18.62 1.41
C LYS A 117 -17.58 -17.10 1.53
N PRO A 118 -17.55 -16.55 2.76
CA PRO A 118 -17.65 -15.12 2.99
C PRO A 118 -16.34 -14.37 2.67
N ALA A 119 -16.44 -13.09 2.32
CA ALA A 119 -15.30 -12.25 1.92
C ALA A 119 -14.18 -12.19 2.97
N HIS A 120 -14.51 -12.14 4.25
CA HIS A 120 -13.52 -12.02 5.35
C HIS A 120 -12.65 -13.27 5.58
N LEU A 121 -12.84 -14.32 4.77
CA LEU A 121 -12.05 -15.55 4.73
C LEU A 121 -11.52 -15.85 3.31
N ASP A 122 -11.84 -15.00 2.34
CA ASP A 122 -11.39 -15.14 0.96
C ASP A 122 -10.05 -14.42 0.79
N SER A 123 -9.02 -15.17 0.41
CA SER A 123 -7.67 -14.71 0.18
C SER A 123 -7.60 -13.53 -0.80
N ARG A 124 -8.48 -13.49 -1.82
CA ARG A 124 -8.53 -12.38 -2.78
C ARG A 124 -8.96 -11.08 -2.10
N CYS A 125 -9.90 -11.16 -1.16
CA CYS A 125 -10.35 -10.01 -0.37
C CYS A 125 -9.32 -9.64 0.71
N LEU A 126 -8.79 -10.64 1.42
CA LEU A 126 -7.78 -10.45 2.48
C LEU A 126 -6.49 -9.83 1.95
N ALA A 127 -6.12 -10.09 0.69
CA ALA A 127 -4.92 -9.54 0.07
C ALA A 127 -4.81 -8.00 0.16
N CYS A 128 -5.95 -7.29 0.15
CA CYS A 128 -5.99 -5.84 0.29
C CYS A 128 -6.58 -5.35 1.62
N HIS A 129 -7.37 -6.17 2.31
CA HIS A 129 -8.15 -5.76 3.49
C HIS A 129 -7.60 -6.29 4.82
N ALA A 130 -6.52 -7.06 4.79
CA ALA A 130 -5.84 -7.58 5.98
C ALA A 130 -4.33 -7.43 5.87
N ASN A 131 -3.61 -7.88 6.90
CA ASN A 131 -2.15 -7.92 6.88
C ASN A 131 -1.66 -8.83 5.72
N PRO A 132 -0.68 -8.39 4.90
CA PRO A 132 -0.18 -9.14 3.76
C PRO A 132 0.29 -10.57 4.08
N GLN A 133 0.87 -10.81 5.26
CA GLN A 133 1.33 -12.15 5.66
C GLN A 133 0.15 -13.07 5.98
N VAL A 134 -0.91 -12.52 6.59
CA VAL A 134 -2.16 -13.25 6.84
C VAL A 134 -2.85 -13.60 5.53
N ALA A 135 -2.90 -12.65 4.59
CA ALA A 135 -3.44 -12.90 3.27
C ALA A 135 -2.63 -13.95 2.50
N LYS A 136 -1.29 -13.93 2.61
CA LYS A 136 -0.43 -14.91 1.95
C LYS A 136 -0.64 -16.33 2.49
N TYR A 137 -0.85 -16.47 3.80
CA TYR A 137 -1.28 -17.74 4.38
C TYR A 137 -2.62 -18.19 3.81
N ALA A 138 -3.61 -17.29 3.77
CA ALA A 138 -4.94 -17.60 3.24
C ALA A 138 -4.90 -18.04 1.78
N GLU A 139 -4.08 -17.39 0.95
CA GLU A 139 -3.85 -17.76 -0.46
C GLU A 139 -3.36 -19.20 -0.58
N ALA A 140 -2.41 -19.62 0.26
CA ALA A 140 -1.85 -20.97 0.23
C ALA A 140 -2.79 -22.05 0.77
N LYS A 141 -3.81 -21.67 1.57
CA LYS A 141 -4.65 -22.59 2.34
C LYS A 141 -6.14 -22.45 2.04
N GLN A 142 -6.51 -21.75 0.97
CA GLN A 142 -7.88 -21.31 0.71
C GLN A 142 -8.91 -22.45 0.76
N ASP A 143 -8.60 -23.59 0.14
CA ASP A 143 -9.49 -24.75 0.09
C ASP A 143 -9.65 -25.44 1.44
N GLU A 144 -8.60 -25.44 2.27
CA GLU A 144 -8.65 -25.97 3.64
C GLU A 144 -9.53 -25.05 4.51
N ILE A 145 -9.36 -23.73 4.38
CA ILE A 145 -10.16 -22.71 5.08
C ILE A 145 -11.65 -22.86 4.77
N TRP A 146 -12.01 -23.21 3.53
CA TRP A 146 -13.41 -23.46 3.15
C TRP A 146 -14.02 -24.72 3.75
N LYS A 147 -13.21 -25.70 4.15
CA LYS A 147 -13.67 -27.00 4.64
C LYS A 147 -13.56 -27.13 6.16
N ASP A 148 -12.65 -26.38 6.78
CA ASP A 148 -12.36 -26.46 8.21
C ASP A 148 -12.81 -25.21 8.96
N SER A 149 -13.89 -25.34 9.73
CA SER A 149 -14.45 -24.27 10.56
C SER A 149 -13.50 -23.79 11.67
N SER A 150 -12.59 -24.63 12.16
CA SER A 150 -11.59 -24.24 13.16
C SER A 150 -10.55 -23.35 12.52
N LEU A 151 -10.03 -23.75 11.37
CA LEU A 151 -9.06 -22.94 10.62
C LEU A 151 -9.66 -21.61 10.17
N ALA A 152 -10.91 -21.61 9.71
CA ALA A 152 -11.66 -20.39 9.38
C ALA A 152 -11.75 -19.42 10.58
N LYS A 153 -12.07 -19.94 11.77
CA LYS A 153 -12.16 -19.13 12.99
C LYS A 153 -10.80 -18.57 13.41
N GLU A 154 -9.74 -19.35 13.27
CA GLU A 154 -8.38 -18.89 13.54
C GLU A 154 -7.94 -17.79 12.56
N LEU A 155 -8.26 -17.92 11.27
CA LEU A 155 -7.98 -16.90 10.27
C LEU A 155 -8.76 -15.59 10.50
N ASP A 156 -10.05 -15.67 10.87
CA ASP A 156 -10.86 -14.50 11.24
C ASP A 156 -10.23 -13.76 12.44
N LEU A 157 -9.81 -14.52 13.45
CA LEU A 157 -9.12 -13.95 14.61
C LEU A 157 -7.75 -13.35 14.24
N ALA A 158 -6.96 -14.00 13.39
CA ALA A 158 -5.67 -13.46 12.95
C ALA A 158 -5.82 -12.17 12.13
N SER A 159 -6.81 -12.14 11.23
CA SER A 159 -7.08 -10.99 10.36
C SER A 159 -7.62 -9.79 11.14
N SER A 160 -8.41 -10.03 12.19
CA SER A 160 -8.92 -8.99 13.09
C SER A 160 -7.90 -8.50 14.12
N ARG A 161 -6.91 -9.31 14.53
CA ARG A 161 -5.85 -8.93 15.50
C ARG A 161 -4.94 -7.77 15.03
N GLY A 162 -4.87 -7.53 13.71
CA GLY A 162 -4.19 -6.37 13.12
C GLY A 162 -5.10 -5.18 12.80
N THR A 163 -6.41 -5.33 13.05
CA THR A 163 -7.57 -4.54 12.57
C THR A 163 -7.37 -4.03 11.14
N GLY A 164 -7.33 -4.96 10.19
CA GLY A 164 -7.22 -4.66 8.75
C GLY A 164 -5.82 -4.36 8.27
N VAL A 165 -5.67 -3.26 7.54
CA VAL A 165 -4.38 -2.78 7.04
C VAL A 165 -3.69 -2.04 8.19
N GLY A 166 -3.10 -2.84 9.09
CA GLY A 166 -2.43 -2.41 10.31
C GLY A 166 -1.07 -1.77 10.11
N CYS A 167 -0.44 -1.32 11.20
CA CYS A 167 0.88 -0.65 11.18
C CYS A 167 1.92 -1.46 10.39
N GLU A 168 1.92 -2.78 10.59
CA GLU A 168 2.85 -3.72 9.97
C GLU A 168 2.63 -3.89 8.47
N SER A 169 1.42 -3.63 7.98
CA SER A 169 1.12 -3.69 6.54
C SER A 169 1.88 -2.61 5.76
N CYS A 170 2.28 -1.52 6.44
CA CYS A 170 3.04 -0.42 5.85
C CYS A 170 4.50 -0.38 6.35
N HIS A 171 4.71 -0.64 7.64
CA HIS A 171 6.02 -0.47 8.29
C HIS A 171 6.89 -1.72 8.28
N THR A 172 6.36 -2.89 7.89
CA THR A 172 7.13 -4.12 7.74
C THR A 172 7.44 -4.37 6.26
N LEU A 173 8.71 -4.57 5.92
CA LEU A 173 9.11 -4.96 4.57
C LEU A 173 8.51 -6.33 4.20
N PRO A 174 8.08 -6.54 2.95
CA PRO A 174 7.57 -7.83 2.52
C PRO A 174 8.54 -8.99 2.84
N GLY A 175 8.01 -10.06 3.44
CA GLY A 175 8.80 -11.24 3.82
C GLY A 175 9.60 -11.12 5.12
N HIS A 176 9.57 -9.97 5.79
CA HIS A 176 10.23 -9.79 7.08
C HIS A 176 9.26 -9.96 8.26
N SER A 177 9.80 -10.34 9.41
CA SER A 177 9.06 -10.36 10.66
C SER A 177 9.03 -8.98 11.32
N THR A 178 7.87 -8.57 11.82
CA THR A 178 7.78 -7.36 12.66
C THR A 178 8.61 -7.49 13.93
N PHE A 179 8.72 -8.71 14.48
CA PHE A 179 9.46 -8.94 15.72
C PHE A 179 10.93 -8.51 15.59
N GLU A 180 11.55 -8.78 14.44
CA GLU A 180 12.96 -8.48 14.19
C GLU A 180 13.27 -6.99 14.26
N TYR A 181 12.53 -6.15 13.53
CA TYR A 181 12.76 -4.71 13.62
C TYR A 181 12.17 -4.10 14.89
N LEU A 182 11.09 -4.64 15.46
CA LEU A 182 10.51 -4.08 16.68
C LEU A 182 11.51 -4.15 17.84
N GLN A 183 12.24 -5.25 17.98
CA GLN A 183 13.32 -5.37 18.97
C GLN A 183 14.44 -4.33 18.71
N ARG A 184 14.87 -4.17 17.46
CA ARG A 184 15.86 -3.14 17.09
C ARG A 184 15.31 -1.73 17.33
N HIS A 185 14.01 -1.53 17.14
CA HIS A 185 13.34 -0.25 17.28
C HIS A 185 13.26 0.19 18.74
N THR A 186 13.04 -0.72 19.70
CA THR A 186 13.03 -0.37 21.13
C THR A 186 14.44 -0.05 21.63
N VAL A 187 15.45 -0.82 21.22
CA VAL A 187 16.85 -0.65 21.65
C VAL A 187 17.49 0.58 20.99
N LEU A 188 17.40 0.71 19.67
CA LEU A 188 17.93 1.89 18.96
C LEU A 188 17.01 3.10 19.09
N GLY A 189 15.84 2.92 19.71
CA GLY A 189 14.71 3.83 19.89
C GLY A 189 15.02 5.13 20.63
N PRO A 190 14.10 6.11 20.59
CA PRO A 190 14.10 7.24 21.52
C PRO A 190 13.97 6.80 22.99
N THR A 191 13.51 5.59 23.24
CA THR A 191 13.45 4.92 24.55
C THR A 191 14.75 4.18 24.91
N GLY A 192 15.72 4.12 24.01
CA GLY A 192 16.99 3.40 24.15
C GLY A 192 18.22 4.31 24.02
N ILE A 193 19.12 4.08 23.04
CA ILE A 193 20.43 4.77 22.85
C ILE A 193 20.31 6.30 22.53
N GLY A 194 19.19 6.94 22.84
CA GLY A 194 18.97 8.38 22.67
C GLY A 194 18.60 8.80 21.24
N MET A 195 18.02 10.00 21.13
CA MET A 195 17.42 10.49 19.88
C MET A 195 18.42 10.73 18.74
N GLU A 196 19.66 11.09 19.06
CA GLU A 196 20.69 11.38 18.05
C GLU A 196 21.17 10.09 17.37
N ALA A 197 21.42 9.04 18.15
CA ALA A 197 21.79 7.73 17.63
C ALA A 197 20.64 7.10 16.81
N TRP A 198 19.39 7.30 17.22
CA TRP A 198 18.19 6.77 16.52
C TRP A 198 18.05 7.27 15.08
N LYS A 199 18.46 8.52 14.79
CA LYS A 199 18.35 9.14 13.45
C LYS A 199 19.57 8.89 12.56
N SER A 200 20.63 8.30 13.10
CA SER A 200 21.85 8.09 12.32
C SER A 200 21.57 7.24 11.08
N PRO A 201 22.26 7.49 9.95
CA PRO A 201 22.14 6.64 8.76
C PRO A 201 22.38 5.16 9.07
N GLU A 202 23.29 4.86 10.01
CA GLU A 202 23.56 3.50 10.45
C GLU A 202 22.38 2.88 11.20
N SER A 203 21.75 3.62 12.12
CA SER A 203 20.54 3.13 12.82
C SER A 203 19.41 2.85 11.84
N LEU A 204 19.20 3.72 10.84
CA LEU A 204 18.21 3.49 9.79
C LEU A 204 18.52 2.21 9.00
N ARG A 205 19.78 2.04 8.57
CA ARG A 205 20.24 0.84 7.87
C ARG A 205 20.00 -0.43 8.68
N LEU A 206 20.35 -0.43 9.96
CA LEU A 206 20.16 -1.59 10.84
C LEU A 206 18.68 -1.94 11.04
N LYS A 207 17.79 -0.94 11.14
CA LYS A 207 16.34 -1.18 11.22
C LYS A 207 15.79 -1.73 9.91
N GLN A 208 16.25 -1.21 8.77
CA GLN A 208 15.86 -1.71 7.45
C GLN A 208 16.32 -3.15 7.22
N LEU A 209 17.56 -3.49 7.59
CA LEU A 209 18.05 -4.87 7.53
C LEU A 209 17.24 -5.82 8.42
N ALA A 210 16.64 -5.30 9.50
CA ALA A 210 15.73 -6.05 10.36
C ALA A 210 14.27 -6.03 9.89
N GLY A 211 13.97 -5.42 8.73
CA GLY A 211 12.63 -5.45 8.15
C GLY A 211 11.79 -4.18 8.32
N LEU A 212 12.32 -3.07 8.85
CA LEU A 212 11.57 -1.81 8.92
C LEU A 212 11.53 -1.13 7.55
N ALA A 213 10.33 -0.86 7.03
CA ALA A 213 10.14 -0.09 5.81
C ALA A 213 10.51 1.38 6.03
N ASN A 214 11.35 1.93 5.14
CA ASN A 214 11.65 3.35 5.12
C ASN A 214 10.67 4.09 4.21
N LEU A 215 9.63 4.68 4.80
CA LEU A 215 8.59 5.42 4.09
C LEU A 215 8.85 6.92 4.00
N ALA A 216 10.00 7.42 4.47
CA ALA A 216 10.30 8.85 4.34
C ALA A 216 10.40 9.30 2.86
N PRO A 217 11.05 8.55 1.95
CA PRO A 217 11.05 8.86 0.54
C PRO A 217 9.68 8.65 -0.11
N ALA A 218 9.22 9.62 -0.90
CA ALA A 218 7.99 9.61 -1.68
C ALA A 218 7.90 8.38 -2.58
N LYS A 219 9.03 7.99 -3.19
CA LYS A 219 9.11 6.78 -4.01
C LYS A 219 8.71 5.53 -3.24
N ASN A 220 9.24 5.34 -2.03
CA ASN A 220 8.96 4.16 -1.22
C ASN A 220 7.51 4.16 -0.74
N THR A 221 7.00 5.33 -0.35
CA THR A 221 5.58 5.50 0.00
C THR A 221 4.67 5.17 -1.17
N ALA A 222 4.96 5.73 -2.35
CA ALA A 222 4.18 5.47 -3.56
C ALA A 222 4.23 3.99 -3.97
N ALA A 223 5.40 3.33 -3.90
CA ALA A 223 5.55 1.91 -4.17
C ALA A 223 4.66 1.04 -3.27
N LEU A 224 4.67 1.34 -1.96
CA LEU A 224 3.82 0.65 -0.99
C LEU A 224 2.33 0.82 -1.34
N CYS A 225 1.86 2.06 -1.54
CA CYS A 225 0.45 2.30 -1.82
C CYS A 225 0.00 1.67 -3.15
N VAL A 226 0.82 1.78 -4.20
CA VAL A 226 0.53 1.19 -5.53
C VAL A 226 0.39 -0.33 -5.46
N SER A 227 1.18 -1.00 -4.62
CA SER A 227 1.10 -2.46 -4.49
C SER A 227 -0.29 -2.97 -4.05
N CYS A 228 -1.10 -2.13 -3.39
CA CYS A 228 -2.46 -2.48 -2.97
C CYS A 228 -3.53 -1.79 -3.83
N HIS A 229 -3.32 -0.51 -4.18
CA HIS A 229 -4.34 0.31 -4.84
C HIS A 229 -4.30 0.26 -6.37
N VAL A 230 -3.27 -0.32 -6.97
CA VAL A 230 -3.22 -0.61 -8.42
C VAL A 230 -3.20 -2.12 -8.65
N GLY A 231 -2.48 -2.86 -7.80
CA GLY A 231 -2.41 -4.31 -7.81
C GLY A 231 -0.99 -4.81 -7.52
N ASN A 232 -0.86 -6.12 -7.38
CA ASN A 232 0.43 -6.81 -7.30
C ASN A 232 0.23 -8.23 -7.85
N PRO A 233 1.02 -8.68 -8.84
CA PRO A 233 0.90 -10.06 -9.37
C PRO A 233 1.34 -11.14 -8.37
N GLY A 234 1.74 -10.75 -7.16
CA GLY A 234 2.18 -11.62 -6.09
C GLY A 234 3.66 -11.97 -6.20
N SER A 235 4.19 -12.50 -5.10
CA SER A 235 5.56 -13.02 -5.03
C SER A 235 5.61 -14.17 -4.01
N ALA A 236 6.81 -14.64 -3.68
CA ALA A 236 6.98 -15.58 -2.56
C ALA A 236 6.54 -14.97 -1.22
N THR A 237 6.62 -13.65 -1.07
CA THR A 237 6.41 -12.95 0.20
C THR A 237 5.20 -12.01 0.19
N GLU A 238 4.60 -11.77 -0.97
CA GLU A 238 3.43 -10.93 -1.13
C GLU A 238 2.26 -11.71 -1.74
N PRO A 239 1.02 -11.44 -1.29
CA PRO A 239 -0.15 -12.04 -1.89
C PRO A 239 -0.43 -11.47 -3.28
N ILE A 240 -1.14 -12.24 -4.10
CA ILE A 240 -1.73 -11.71 -5.33
C ILE A 240 -2.80 -10.68 -4.96
N ARG A 241 -2.71 -9.48 -5.53
CA ARG A 241 -3.69 -8.40 -5.40
C ARG A 241 -4.16 -8.02 -6.79
N ASP A 242 -5.31 -8.57 -7.14
CA ASP A 242 -5.90 -8.42 -8.45
C ASP A 242 -7.38 -8.12 -8.30
N CYS A 243 -7.77 -6.86 -8.50
CA CYS A 243 -9.18 -6.46 -8.60
C CYS A 243 -9.67 -6.72 -10.02
N ASN A 244 -9.67 -7.99 -10.43
CA ASN A 244 -10.11 -8.41 -11.76
C ASN A 244 -11.59 -8.13 -12.03
N HIS A 245 -11.96 -8.29 -13.30
CA HIS A 245 -13.29 -8.00 -13.78
C HIS A 245 -14.37 -8.83 -13.07
N ASP A 246 -14.09 -10.06 -12.64
CA ASP A 246 -15.06 -10.88 -11.90
C ASP A 246 -15.37 -10.28 -10.53
N ILE A 247 -14.34 -9.85 -9.79
CA ILE A 247 -14.49 -9.13 -8.52
C ILE A 247 -15.29 -7.83 -8.71
N MET A 248 -15.02 -7.10 -9.79
CA MET A 248 -15.78 -5.89 -10.14
C MET A 248 -17.23 -6.19 -10.51
N ALA A 249 -17.47 -7.20 -11.34
CA ALA A 249 -18.80 -7.63 -11.78
C ALA A 249 -19.65 -8.14 -10.61
N ALA A 250 -19.02 -8.75 -9.60
CA ALA A 250 -19.67 -9.16 -8.37
C ALA A 250 -20.09 -7.97 -7.48
N GLY A 251 -19.62 -6.76 -7.76
CA GLY A 251 -20.03 -5.51 -7.11
C GLY A 251 -18.90 -4.75 -6.40
N HIS A 252 -17.65 -5.20 -6.51
CA HIS A 252 -16.52 -4.46 -5.97
C HIS A 252 -16.26 -3.17 -6.78
N PRO A 253 -16.06 -2.01 -6.13
CA PRO A 253 -15.69 -0.79 -6.84
C PRO A 253 -14.36 -0.95 -7.60
N ARG A 254 -14.23 -0.27 -8.74
CA ARG A 254 -12.93 -0.17 -9.40
C ARG A 254 -11.92 0.53 -8.49
N LEU A 255 -10.67 0.08 -8.54
CA LEU A 255 -9.55 0.79 -7.92
C LEU A 255 -9.12 1.97 -8.80
N VAL A 256 -9.25 3.19 -8.27
CA VAL A 256 -8.71 4.42 -8.88
C VAL A 256 -7.76 5.04 -7.87
N PHE A 257 -6.53 5.32 -8.29
CA PHE A 257 -5.46 5.68 -7.36
C PHE A 257 -4.58 6.83 -7.85
N ASP A 258 -4.25 7.71 -6.91
CA ASP A 258 -3.21 8.74 -7.05
C ASP A 258 -2.52 8.92 -5.69
N ALA A 259 -1.21 8.69 -5.64
CA ALA A 259 -0.47 8.61 -4.38
C ALA A 259 -0.55 9.89 -3.56
N ALA A 260 -0.36 11.05 -4.19
CA ALA A 260 -0.41 12.33 -3.50
C ALA A 260 -1.84 12.68 -3.05
N SER A 261 -2.86 12.47 -3.89
CA SER A 261 -4.25 12.73 -3.49
C SER A 261 -4.70 11.83 -2.33
N HIS A 262 -4.29 10.55 -2.33
CA HIS A 262 -4.69 9.61 -1.29
C HIS A 262 -4.00 9.89 0.04
N ILE A 263 -2.68 10.13 0.05
CA ILE A 263 -1.97 10.41 1.31
C ILE A 263 -2.43 11.72 1.97
N ASN A 264 -2.85 12.71 1.18
CA ASN A 264 -3.41 13.96 1.72
C ASN A 264 -4.87 13.81 2.21
N GLN A 265 -5.55 12.72 1.88
CA GLN A 265 -6.87 12.38 2.44
C GLN A 265 -6.76 11.55 3.73
N LEU A 266 -5.60 10.97 4.01
CA LEU A 266 -5.35 10.26 5.26
C LEU A 266 -5.15 11.26 6.40
N PRO A 267 -5.59 10.92 7.63
CA PRO A 267 -5.16 11.67 8.80
C PRO A 267 -3.65 11.50 8.95
N ALA A 268 -2.92 12.62 8.88
CA ALA A 268 -1.47 12.59 9.05
C ALA A 268 -1.10 12.05 10.44
N HIS A 269 -0.59 10.82 10.46
CA HIS A 269 0.00 10.19 11.63
C HIS A 269 1.54 10.21 11.51
N TRP A 270 2.06 11.29 10.93
CA TRP A 270 3.49 11.65 10.91
C TRP A 270 3.59 13.13 11.27
N ASN A 271 4.78 13.58 11.70
CA ASN A 271 4.93 14.98 12.11
C ASN A 271 5.08 15.93 10.91
N THR A 272 3.96 16.52 10.48
CA THR A 272 3.89 17.51 9.40
C THR A 272 4.58 18.84 9.72
N LYS A 273 4.72 19.23 11.01
CA LYS A 273 5.43 20.47 11.38
C LYS A 273 6.93 20.42 11.07
N ARG A 274 7.48 19.21 10.93
CA ARG A 274 8.89 19.00 10.56
C ARG A 274 9.12 18.86 9.06
N GLU A 275 8.06 18.89 8.27
CA GLU A 275 8.12 18.82 6.82
C GLU A 275 8.48 20.20 6.26
N LYS A 276 9.72 20.36 5.78
CA LYS A 276 10.25 21.65 5.31
C LYS A 276 9.60 22.13 4.01
N ASP A 277 9.16 21.19 3.18
CA ASP A 277 8.59 21.46 1.85
C ASP A 277 7.45 20.46 1.56
N PRO A 278 6.27 20.65 2.17
CA PRO A 278 5.14 19.74 2.01
C PRO A 278 4.62 19.69 0.57
N ASP A 279 4.56 20.84 -0.10
CA ASP A 279 4.09 20.93 -1.48
C ASP A 279 5.07 20.23 -2.44
N GLY A 280 6.38 20.40 -2.27
CA GLY A 280 7.38 19.69 -3.06
C GLY A 280 7.41 18.17 -2.80
N ARG A 281 7.17 17.72 -1.55
CA ARG A 281 7.00 16.29 -1.24
C ARG A 281 5.75 15.73 -1.91
N ASN A 282 4.63 16.44 -1.87
CA ASN A 282 3.39 16.02 -2.53
C ASN A 282 3.54 15.96 -4.07
N ALA A 283 4.21 16.95 -4.66
CA ALA A 283 4.56 16.91 -6.07
C ALA A 283 5.38 15.66 -6.39
N ALA A 284 6.43 15.38 -5.61
CA ALA A 284 7.25 14.18 -5.79
C ALA A 284 6.47 12.87 -5.61
N LEU A 285 5.54 12.81 -4.65
CA LEU A 285 4.62 11.69 -4.44
C LEU A 285 3.72 11.47 -5.65
N HIS A 286 3.18 12.54 -6.23
CA HIS A 286 2.33 12.45 -7.42
C HIS A 286 3.12 11.87 -8.60
N VAL A 287 4.29 12.44 -8.87
CA VAL A 287 5.19 11.95 -9.91
C VAL A 287 5.56 10.47 -9.71
N ALA A 288 6.08 10.13 -8.52
CA ALA A 288 6.47 8.76 -8.22
C ALA A 288 5.28 7.80 -8.33
N GLY A 289 4.11 8.23 -7.85
CA GLY A 289 2.84 7.50 -7.98
C GLY A 289 2.48 7.18 -9.42
N LEU A 290 2.57 8.15 -10.34
CA LEU A 290 2.31 7.93 -11.77
C LEU A 290 3.29 6.91 -12.37
N MET A 291 4.59 7.08 -12.13
CA MET A 291 5.63 6.19 -12.67
C MET A 291 5.48 4.74 -12.17
N ILE A 292 5.30 4.58 -10.87
CA ILE A 292 5.19 3.26 -10.24
C ILE A 292 3.86 2.60 -10.64
N SER A 293 2.76 3.36 -10.73
CA SER A 293 1.48 2.85 -11.23
C SER A 293 1.60 2.36 -12.68
N ALA A 294 2.28 3.10 -13.56
CA ALA A 294 2.52 2.68 -14.94
C ALA A 294 3.29 1.36 -15.01
N GLY A 295 4.35 1.25 -14.21
CA GLY A 295 5.10 0.00 -14.09
C GLY A 295 4.23 -1.15 -13.57
N MET A 296 3.44 -0.91 -12.53
CA MET A 296 2.59 -1.95 -11.95
C MET A 296 1.49 -2.42 -12.91
N GLN A 297 0.88 -1.53 -13.67
CA GLN A 297 -0.11 -1.89 -14.69
C GLN A 297 0.47 -2.78 -15.77
N VAL A 298 1.68 -2.45 -16.26
CA VAL A 298 2.38 -3.29 -17.23
C VAL A 298 2.73 -4.65 -16.62
N ARG A 299 3.12 -4.71 -15.33
CA ARG A 299 3.36 -5.96 -14.60
C ARG A 299 2.10 -6.81 -14.49
N MET A 300 0.96 -6.23 -14.11
CA MET A 300 -0.33 -6.93 -13.99
C MET A 300 -0.75 -7.52 -15.34
N ALA A 301 -0.80 -6.70 -16.39
CA ALA A 301 -1.16 -7.16 -17.73
C ALA A 301 -0.17 -8.20 -18.29
N THR A 302 1.12 -8.11 -17.96
CA THR A 302 2.11 -9.14 -18.30
C THR A 302 1.83 -10.45 -17.54
N ALA A 303 1.46 -10.37 -16.27
CA ALA A 303 1.10 -11.53 -15.46
C ALA A 303 -0.19 -12.21 -15.95
N HIS A 304 -1.24 -11.44 -16.26
CA HIS A 304 -2.47 -11.95 -16.86
C HIS A 304 -2.23 -12.57 -18.24
N ALA A 305 -1.37 -11.97 -19.07
CA ALA A 305 -0.95 -12.56 -20.35
C ALA A 305 -0.20 -13.89 -20.17
N ARG A 306 0.48 -14.08 -19.02
CA ARG A 306 1.09 -15.34 -18.58
C ARG A 306 0.12 -16.27 -17.82
N ASN A 307 -1.19 -16.05 -17.96
CA ASN A 307 -2.29 -16.82 -17.37
C ASN A 307 -2.52 -16.63 -15.86
N MET A 308 -2.07 -15.53 -15.24
CA MET A 308 -2.59 -15.15 -13.93
C MET A 308 -4.12 -14.93 -14.03
N GLY A 309 -4.89 -15.51 -13.10
CA GLY A 309 -6.37 -15.41 -13.12
C GLY A 309 -7.07 -16.28 -14.18
N GLY A 310 -6.34 -16.92 -15.10
CA GLY A 310 -6.88 -17.85 -16.10
C GLY A 310 -7.69 -17.21 -17.25
N ILE A 311 -8.10 -15.95 -17.13
CA ILE A 311 -8.85 -15.19 -18.13
C ILE A 311 -7.93 -14.16 -18.79
N TRP A 312 -7.98 -14.06 -20.12
CA TRP A 312 -7.24 -13.02 -20.86
C TRP A 312 -7.94 -12.68 -22.19
N PRO A 313 -8.01 -11.39 -22.58
CA PRO A 313 -7.54 -10.21 -21.84
C PRO A 313 -8.30 -10.00 -20.53
N GLU A 314 -7.57 -9.62 -19.48
CA GLU A 314 -8.19 -9.18 -18.23
C GLU A 314 -8.70 -7.76 -18.43
N PHE A 315 -10.01 -7.56 -18.25
CA PHE A 315 -10.66 -6.30 -18.57
C PHE A 315 -10.48 -5.24 -17.47
N SER A 316 -10.12 -5.63 -16.24
CA SER A 316 -9.74 -4.67 -15.18
C SER A 316 -8.47 -3.88 -15.53
N ASP A 317 -7.61 -4.40 -16.41
CA ASP A 317 -6.42 -3.70 -16.91
C ASP A 317 -6.77 -2.51 -17.84
N GLN A 318 -8.03 -2.41 -18.28
CA GLN A 318 -8.50 -1.40 -19.23
C GLN A 318 -9.25 -0.25 -18.53
N ASP A 319 -9.30 0.91 -19.18
CA ASP A 319 -10.26 1.96 -18.85
C ASP A 319 -11.67 1.42 -19.14
N CYS A 320 -12.55 1.44 -18.13
CA CYS A 320 -13.94 0.99 -18.26
C CYS A 320 -14.68 1.68 -19.41
N PHE A 321 -14.33 2.94 -19.73
CA PHE A 321 -14.93 3.70 -20.83
C PHE A 321 -14.44 3.25 -22.22
N SER A 322 -13.38 2.43 -22.29
CA SER A 322 -12.94 1.75 -23.52
C SER A 322 -13.98 0.74 -24.01
N CYS A 323 -14.79 0.19 -23.10
CA CYS A 323 -15.88 -0.74 -23.39
C CYS A 323 -17.25 -0.12 -23.13
N HIS A 324 -17.43 0.61 -22.02
CA HIS A 324 -18.67 1.25 -21.60
C HIS A 324 -18.72 2.71 -22.10
N ALA A 325 -18.93 2.89 -23.41
CA ALA A 325 -19.22 4.20 -23.98
C ALA A 325 -20.37 4.87 -23.20
N GLY A 326 -20.26 6.19 -22.97
CA GLY A 326 -20.99 6.93 -21.94
C GLY A 326 -22.43 6.47 -21.69
N LEU A 327 -22.81 6.36 -20.42
CA LEU A 327 -24.18 6.03 -19.99
C LEU A 327 -25.21 7.11 -20.34
N GLY A 328 -24.85 8.12 -21.13
CA GLY A 328 -25.71 9.20 -21.59
C GLY A 328 -26.75 8.74 -22.62
N ALA A 329 -27.88 9.45 -22.66
CA ALA A 329 -28.93 9.27 -23.65
C ALA A 329 -28.58 9.83 -25.05
N SER A 330 -27.31 10.10 -25.36
CA SER A 330 -26.93 10.59 -26.69
C SER A 330 -26.79 9.42 -27.65
N THR A 331 -27.47 9.52 -28.80
CA THR A 331 -27.49 8.55 -29.89
C THR A 331 -26.17 8.42 -30.65
N ASP A 332 -25.12 9.16 -30.25
CA ASP A 332 -23.89 9.38 -31.04
C ASP A 332 -22.65 8.70 -30.45
N SER A 333 -22.78 7.89 -29.39
CA SER A 333 -21.63 7.18 -28.84
C SER A 333 -20.98 6.26 -29.90
N TRP A 334 -19.65 6.13 -29.89
CA TRP A 334 -18.93 5.27 -30.84
C TRP A 334 -19.48 3.82 -30.83
N ARG A 335 -19.92 3.34 -29.66
CA ARG A 335 -20.53 2.02 -29.49
C ARG A 335 -21.91 1.95 -30.13
N GLN A 336 -22.76 2.98 -30.00
CA GLN A 336 -24.06 3.01 -30.69
C GLN A 336 -23.90 3.20 -32.20
N ARG A 337 -22.99 4.05 -32.67
CA ARG A 337 -22.69 4.20 -34.11
C ARG A 337 -22.21 2.87 -34.72
N ASN A 338 -21.30 2.17 -34.05
CA ASN A 338 -20.82 0.87 -34.52
C ASN A 338 -21.89 -0.23 -34.39
N TRP A 339 -22.72 -0.21 -33.34
CA TRP A 339 -23.83 -1.16 -33.19
C TRP A 339 -24.92 -0.93 -34.26
N LEU A 340 -25.29 0.33 -34.54
CA LEU A 340 -26.25 0.69 -35.57
C LEU A 340 -25.72 0.37 -36.98
N ALA A 341 -24.42 0.57 -37.22
CA ALA A 341 -23.79 0.26 -38.50
C ALA A 341 -23.61 -1.26 -38.74
N ASN A 342 -23.19 -2.02 -37.71
CA ASN A 342 -22.67 -3.38 -37.90
C ASN A 342 -23.41 -4.48 -37.09
N LYS A 343 -24.42 -4.14 -36.28
CA LYS A 343 -25.20 -5.06 -35.42
C LYS A 343 -24.36 -5.99 -34.51
N SER A 344 -23.09 -5.69 -34.28
CA SER A 344 -22.18 -6.48 -33.45
C SER A 344 -22.06 -5.87 -32.05
N GLY A 345 -23.00 -6.22 -31.16
CA GLY A 345 -22.93 -5.90 -29.74
C GLY A 345 -21.85 -6.73 -29.05
N GLY A 346 -20.59 -6.31 -29.14
CA GLY A 346 -19.47 -7.02 -28.52
C GLY A 346 -18.07 -6.54 -28.89
N GLN A 347 -17.93 -5.54 -29.77
CA GLN A 347 -16.61 -5.05 -30.18
C GLN A 347 -16.09 -3.96 -29.21
N ILE A 348 -14.83 -4.12 -28.79
CA ILE A 348 -14.01 -3.08 -28.16
C ILE A 348 -13.61 -2.07 -29.26
N LYS A 349 -13.46 -0.78 -28.93
CA LYS A 349 -13.02 0.25 -29.90
C LYS A 349 -11.71 -0.22 -30.57
N PRO A 350 -11.64 -0.36 -31.92
CA PRO A 350 -10.41 -0.72 -32.61
C PRO A 350 -9.29 0.29 -32.28
N GLY A 351 -8.14 -0.19 -31.79
CA GLY A 351 -7.03 0.66 -31.33
C GLY A 351 -7.23 1.33 -29.96
N GLY A 352 -8.24 0.91 -29.20
CA GLY A 352 -8.70 1.57 -27.98
C GLY A 352 -8.21 0.98 -26.66
N PHE A 353 -7.13 0.18 -26.61
CA PHE A 353 -6.58 -0.21 -25.31
C PHE A 353 -5.98 1.01 -24.62
N VAL A 354 -6.76 1.53 -23.68
CA VAL A 354 -6.33 2.54 -22.71
C VAL A 354 -6.10 1.77 -21.41
N PRO A 355 -4.85 1.67 -20.95
CA PRO A 355 -4.52 1.09 -19.64
C PRO A 355 -5.31 1.80 -18.54
N CYS A 356 -5.68 1.08 -17.48
CA CYS A 356 -6.35 1.71 -16.33
C CYS A 356 -5.54 2.94 -15.85
N ASN A 357 -6.20 4.04 -15.49
CA ASN A 357 -5.55 5.31 -15.12
C ASN A 357 -4.69 6.00 -16.21
N ALA A 358 -4.58 5.44 -17.43
CA ALA A 358 -3.80 5.93 -18.58
C ALA A 358 -2.32 6.27 -18.29
N THR A 359 -1.76 5.75 -17.19
CA THR A 359 -0.47 6.21 -16.65
C THR A 359 0.70 5.90 -17.56
N ILE A 360 0.74 4.74 -18.20
CA ILE A 360 1.85 4.35 -19.08
C ILE A 360 1.93 5.20 -20.36
N SER A 361 0.81 5.65 -20.92
CA SER A 361 0.83 6.58 -22.07
C SER A 361 1.38 7.96 -21.67
N ILE A 362 1.03 8.41 -20.47
CA ILE A 362 1.59 9.62 -19.88
C ILE A 362 3.10 9.45 -19.72
N VAL A 363 3.55 8.37 -19.06
CA VAL A 363 4.97 8.10 -18.82
C VAL A 363 5.77 7.94 -20.12
N ALA A 364 5.22 7.29 -21.14
CA ALA A 364 5.88 7.17 -22.44
C ALA A 364 6.04 8.52 -23.15
N SER A 365 5.07 9.42 -23.00
CA SER A 365 5.17 10.78 -23.53
C SER A 365 6.24 11.58 -22.79
N LEU A 366 6.44 11.32 -21.50
CA LEU A 366 7.43 11.99 -20.64
C LEU A 366 8.86 11.57 -20.88
N SER A 367 9.08 10.32 -21.31
CA SER A 367 10.44 9.82 -21.51
C SER A 367 11.16 10.57 -22.64
N GLU A 368 10.40 11.21 -23.55
CA GLU A 368 10.90 11.82 -24.78
C GLU A 368 11.70 10.84 -25.67
N LYS A 369 11.64 9.53 -25.36
CA LYS A 369 12.32 8.46 -26.09
C LYS A 369 11.36 7.88 -27.13
N PRO A 370 11.64 8.03 -28.44
CA PRO A 370 10.80 7.46 -29.50
C PRO A 370 10.59 5.96 -29.35
N GLU A 371 11.59 5.24 -28.82
CA GLU A 371 11.54 3.80 -28.57
C GLU A 371 10.51 3.44 -27.50
N MET A 372 10.41 4.23 -26.41
CA MET A 372 9.42 4.01 -25.37
C MET A 372 8.00 4.25 -25.91
N LYS A 373 7.80 5.34 -26.66
CA LYS A 373 6.50 5.63 -27.28
C LYS A 373 6.09 4.50 -28.23
N SER A 374 7.02 4.06 -29.09
CA SER A 374 6.80 2.96 -30.03
C SER A 374 6.52 1.64 -29.31
N ALA A 375 7.24 1.35 -28.21
CA ALA A 375 7.01 0.16 -27.40
C ALA A 375 5.62 0.17 -26.75
N VAL A 376 5.18 1.31 -26.20
CA VAL A 376 3.85 1.43 -25.59
C VAL A 376 2.73 1.34 -26.64
N GLU A 377 2.90 1.91 -27.83
CA GLU A 377 1.97 1.75 -28.95
C GLU A 377 1.89 0.29 -29.41
N ALA A 378 3.05 -0.37 -29.57
CA ALA A 378 3.12 -1.79 -29.95
C ALA A 378 2.50 -2.69 -28.87
N TRP A 379 2.72 -2.39 -27.60
CA TRP A 379 2.14 -3.11 -26.46
C TRP A 379 0.63 -2.93 -26.41
N SER A 380 0.12 -1.70 -26.52
CA SER A 380 -1.32 -1.42 -26.57
C SER A 380 -2.00 -2.17 -27.73
N LYS A 381 -1.35 -2.23 -28.89
CA LYS A 381 -1.81 -3.04 -30.03
C LYS A 381 -1.79 -4.54 -29.73
N ALA A 382 -0.75 -5.04 -29.05
CA ALA A 382 -0.66 -6.46 -28.67
C ALA A 382 -1.79 -6.86 -27.71
N VAL A 383 -2.07 -6.02 -26.70
CA VAL A 383 -3.17 -6.26 -25.76
C VAL A 383 -4.52 -6.19 -26.47
N SER A 384 -4.74 -5.15 -27.30
CA SER A 384 -5.99 -4.99 -28.08
C SER A 384 -6.28 -6.19 -28.99
N ASN A 385 -5.23 -6.80 -29.56
CA ASN A 385 -5.34 -7.97 -30.43
C ASN A 385 -5.33 -9.30 -29.65
N ALA A 386 -5.44 -9.27 -28.32
CA ALA A 386 -5.36 -10.42 -27.43
C ALA A 386 -4.10 -11.30 -27.63
N ASN A 387 -2.99 -10.71 -28.09
CA ASN A 387 -1.74 -11.42 -28.33
C ASN A 387 -0.95 -11.54 -27.02
N LYS A 388 -1.16 -12.65 -26.30
CA LYS A 388 -0.50 -12.96 -25.01
C LYS A 388 1.03 -12.87 -25.09
N ALA A 389 1.63 -13.53 -26.08
CA ALA A 389 3.08 -13.61 -26.21
C ALA A 389 3.72 -12.23 -26.40
N ASN A 390 3.20 -11.44 -27.34
CA ASN A 390 3.72 -10.08 -27.57
C ASN A 390 3.42 -9.14 -26.41
N THR A 391 2.26 -9.29 -25.75
CA THR A 391 1.94 -8.50 -24.55
C THR A 391 3.00 -8.72 -23.47
N ALA A 392 3.35 -9.98 -23.20
CA ALA A 392 4.34 -10.31 -22.19
C ALA A 392 5.75 -9.86 -22.59
N ILE A 393 6.18 -10.11 -23.84
CA ILE A 393 7.53 -9.76 -24.31
C ILE A 393 7.74 -8.24 -24.35
N ILE A 394 6.80 -7.50 -24.94
CA ILE A 394 6.89 -6.05 -25.03
C ILE A 394 6.70 -5.42 -23.64
N GLY A 395 5.83 -6.00 -22.81
CA GLY A 395 5.65 -5.58 -21.41
C GLY A 395 6.96 -5.61 -20.62
N GLU A 396 7.71 -6.72 -20.68
CA GLU A 396 9.04 -6.82 -20.04
C GLU A 396 10.03 -5.76 -20.57
N THR A 397 9.99 -5.47 -21.87
CA THR A 397 10.83 -4.41 -22.47
C THR A 397 10.48 -3.05 -21.89
N ILE A 398 9.19 -2.73 -21.79
CA ILE A 398 8.71 -1.48 -21.17
C ILE A 398 9.14 -1.41 -19.70
N LEU A 399 8.98 -2.49 -18.93
CA LEU A 399 9.39 -2.54 -17.52
C LEU A 399 10.87 -2.27 -17.34
N HIS A 400 11.72 -2.82 -18.21
CA HIS A 400 13.16 -2.56 -18.18
C HIS A 400 13.49 -1.08 -18.44
N GLU A 401 12.82 -0.45 -19.41
CA GLU A 401 13.01 0.97 -19.71
C GLU A 401 12.45 1.87 -18.60
N LEU A 402 11.31 1.50 -18.00
CA LEU A 402 10.75 2.20 -16.84
C LEU A 402 11.69 2.14 -15.65
N GLN A 403 12.37 1.01 -15.41
CA GLN A 403 13.34 0.89 -14.32
C GLN A 403 14.53 1.85 -14.50
N LYS A 404 14.99 2.08 -15.74
CA LYS A 404 16.02 3.09 -16.04
C LYS A 404 15.51 4.50 -15.72
N LEU A 405 14.29 4.82 -16.17
CA LEU A 405 13.64 6.09 -15.85
C LEU A 405 13.40 6.25 -14.34
N GLU A 406 13.11 5.18 -13.61
CA GLU A 406 12.92 5.17 -12.16
C GLU A 406 14.22 5.52 -11.42
N VAL A 407 15.37 5.08 -11.91
CA VAL A 407 16.68 5.49 -11.37
C VAL A 407 16.90 6.99 -11.59
N GLU A 408 16.64 7.47 -12.81
CA GLU A 408 16.74 8.91 -13.15
C GLU A 408 15.77 9.77 -12.31
N THR A 409 14.55 9.27 -12.08
CA THR A 409 13.48 9.97 -11.36
C THR A 409 13.48 9.75 -9.85
N SER A 410 14.24 8.78 -9.32
CA SER A 410 14.41 8.59 -7.87
C SER A 410 15.09 9.78 -7.19
N ALA A 411 15.72 10.66 -7.97
CA ALA A 411 16.22 11.96 -7.54
C ALA A 411 15.16 13.07 -7.53
N ILE A 412 13.90 12.83 -7.91
CA ILE A 412 12.85 13.86 -8.04
C ILE A 412 12.61 14.62 -6.74
N GLU A 413 12.66 13.96 -5.59
CA GLU A 413 12.58 14.64 -4.30
C GLU A 413 13.77 15.57 -4.02
N ARG A 414 14.92 15.29 -4.64
CA ARG A 414 16.15 16.08 -4.54
C ARG A 414 16.25 17.14 -5.64
N LEU A 415 15.34 17.11 -6.62
CA LEU A 415 15.27 18.15 -7.64
C LEU A 415 14.78 19.45 -7.01
N SER A 416 15.25 20.58 -7.53
CA SER A 416 14.69 21.88 -7.19
C SER A 416 13.20 21.92 -7.57
N MET A 417 12.44 22.81 -6.92
CA MET A 417 11.04 23.06 -7.26
C MET A 417 10.85 23.29 -8.76
N ASP A 418 11.68 24.12 -9.38
CA ASP A 418 11.61 24.39 -10.83
C ASP A 418 11.79 23.14 -11.69
N LYS A 419 12.69 22.22 -11.30
CA LYS A 419 12.91 20.97 -12.04
C LYS A 419 11.73 19.99 -11.84
N ARG A 420 11.12 19.96 -10.66
CA ARG A 420 9.88 19.21 -10.41
C ARG A 420 8.70 19.77 -11.19
N HIS A 421 8.54 21.09 -11.22
CA HIS A 421 7.53 21.73 -12.04
C HIS A 421 7.79 21.53 -13.53
N ALA A 422 9.03 21.62 -14.00
CA ALA A 422 9.35 21.34 -15.40
C ALA A 422 8.96 19.91 -15.78
N TRP A 423 9.17 18.94 -14.87
CA TRP A 423 8.71 17.57 -15.08
C TRP A 423 7.18 17.48 -15.15
N LEU A 424 6.49 18.01 -14.14
CA LEU A 424 5.03 18.03 -14.11
C LEU A 424 4.42 18.83 -15.28
N ALA A 425 5.07 19.88 -15.77
CA ALA A 425 4.62 20.67 -16.91
C ALA A 425 4.75 19.88 -18.22
N ARG A 426 5.73 18.97 -18.33
CA ARG A 426 5.79 17.99 -19.42
C ARG A 426 4.63 17.00 -19.34
N VAL A 427 4.25 16.57 -18.13
CA VAL A 427 3.06 15.70 -17.90
C VAL A 427 1.78 16.42 -18.33
N ALA A 428 1.71 17.73 -18.07
CA ALA A 428 0.58 18.58 -18.38
C ALA A 428 0.62 19.22 -19.78
N GLY A 429 1.63 18.94 -20.61
CA GLY A 429 1.84 19.63 -21.89
C GLY A 429 0.82 19.27 -22.99
N PRO A 430 0.86 19.97 -24.16
CA PRO A 430 -0.15 19.84 -25.23
C PRO A 430 -0.35 18.42 -25.79
N SER A 431 0.69 17.58 -25.75
CA SER A 431 0.60 16.15 -26.13
C SER A 431 -0.23 15.30 -25.16
N ALA A 432 -0.48 15.79 -23.93
CA ALA A 432 -1.41 15.18 -22.98
C ALA A 432 -2.88 15.63 -23.20
N ILE A 433 -3.11 16.65 -24.04
CA ILE A 433 -4.41 17.26 -24.33
C ILE A 433 -5.00 16.70 -25.65
N ALA A 434 -4.69 15.46 -25.98
CA ALA A 434 -5.55 14.65 -26.86
C ALA A 434 -6.51 13.84 -25.98
N LEU A 435 -7.34 14.55 -25.21
CA LEU A 435 -8.49 13.98 -24.49
C LEU A 435 -9.53 13.62 -25.55
N ASP A 436 -9.33 12.51 -26.25
CA ASP A 436 -10.36 11.98 -27.14
C ASP A 436 -11.57 11.50 -26.32
N GLU A 437 -12.73 11.43 -26.97
CA GLU A 437 -13.95 10.95 -26.35
C GLU A 437 -13.74 9.52 -25.79
N GLY A 438 -13.79 9.39 -24.46
CA GLY A 438 -13.70 8.10 -23.76
C GLY A 438 -12.45 7.85 -22.90
N ARG A 439 -11.62 8.87 -22.62
CA ARG A 439 -10.40 8.75 -21.78
C ARG A 439 -10.48 9.51 -20.46
N TRP A 440 -11.48 9.16 -19.64
CA TRP A 440 -11.75 9.82 -18.36
C TRP A 440 -10.61 9.71 -17.36
N ASP A 441 -10.03 8.51 -17.26
CA ASP A 441 -8.89 8.22 -16.39
C ASP A 441 -7.69 9.13 -16.70
N GLN A 442 -7.44 9.38 -17.99
CA GLN A 442 -6.37 10.26 -18.45
C GLN A 442 -6.65 11.72 -18.07
N ALA A 443 -7.88 12.20 -18.30
CA ALA A 443 -8.30 13.54 -17.95
C ALA A 443 -8.20 13.78 -16.43
N GLU A 444 -8.58 12.80 -15.61
CA GLU A 444 -8.47 12.88 -14.16
C GLU A 444 -7.00 12.91 -13.70
N SER A 445 -6.16 12.05 -14.28
CA SER A 445 -4.71 12.06 -14.02
C SER A 445 -4.07 13.41 -14.40
N HIS A 446 -4.49 13.99 -15.53
CA HIS A 446 -4.03 15.29 -15.99
C HIS A 446 -4.48 16.44 -15.07
N LEU A 447 -5.74 16.45 -14.63
CA LEU A 447 -6.20 17.45 -13.66
C LEU A 447 -5.45 17.37 -12.34
N ARG A 448 -5.18 16.17 -11.83
CA ARG A 448 -4.34 15.99 -10.63
C ARG A 448 -2.93 16.54 -10.86
N THR A 449 -2.35 16.30 -12.02
CA THR A 449 -1.04 16.88 -12.40
C THR A 449 -1.07 18.41 -12.37
N LEU A 450 -2.08 19.02 -13.01
CA LEU A 450 -2.25 20.48 -13.01
C LEU A 450 -2.47 21.03 -11.59
N PHE A 451 -3.22 20.32 -10.76
CA PHE A 451 -3.40 20.68 -9.36
C PHE A 451 -2.05 20.70 -8.63
N TRP A 452 -1.25 19.63 -8.72
CA TRP A 452 0.05 19.57 -8.05
C TRP A 452 1.06 20.57 -8.63
N LEU A 453 0.98 20.91 -9.92
CA LEU A 453 1.73 22.02 -10.51
C LEU A 453 1.40 23.37 -9.89
N SER A 454 0.11 23.63 -9.65
CA SER A 454 -0.33 24.90 -9.04
C SER A 454 0.13 25.04 -7.59
N ARG A 455 0.45 23.92 -6.93
CA ARG A 455 0.87 23.84 -5.53
C ARG A 455 2.40 23.81 -5.48
N GLY A 456 3.02 24.97 -5.67
CA GLY A 456 4.48 25.12 -5.50
C GLY A 456 5.16 26.07 -6.47
N ALA A 457 4.55 26.41 -7.61
CA ALA A 457 5.15 27.28 -8.61
C ALA A 457 4.71 28.74 -8.46
N SER A 458 5.64 29.67 -8.73
CA SER A 458 5.31 31.08 -9.03
C SER A 458 4.61 31.23 -10.39
N ASN A 459 4.77 30.25 -11.29
CA ASN A 459 4.12 30.17 -12.59
C ASN A 459 3.12 29.00 -12.59
N ALA A 460 1.93 29.24 -12.02
CA ALA A 460 0.82 28.29 -12.07
C ALA A 460 0.48 27.91 -13.53
N PRO A 461 -0.05 26.70 -13.78
CA PRO A 461 -0.45 26.30 -15.12
C PRO A 461 -1.47 27.28 -15.72
N ALA A 462 -1.46 27.42 -17.04
CA ALA A 462 -2.41 28.29 -17.75
C ALA A 462 -3.86 27.91 -17.37
N PRO A 463 -4.68 28.88 -16.91
CA PRO A 463 -6.09 28.64 -16.54
C PRO A 463 -6.89 27.88 -17.60
N GLU A 464 -6.56 28.09 -18.88
CA GLU A 464 -7.19 27.45 -20.03
C GLU A 464 -6.99 25.92 -20.06
N SER A 465 -5.80 25.41 -19.72
CA SER A 465 -5.53 23.97 -19.66
C SER A 465 -6.34 23.29 -18.56
N PHE A 466 -6.48 23.96 -17.41
CA PHE A 466 -7.31 23.47 -16.32
C PHE A 466 -8.80 23.49 -16.69
N ALA A 467 -9.28 24.58 -17.28
CA ALA A 467 -10.66 24.72 -17.73
C ALA A 467 -11.02 23.67 -18.80
N THR A 468 -10.10 23.39 -19.73
CA THR A 468 -10.28 22.38 -20.78
C THR A 468 -10.39 20.98 -20.17
N ALA A 469 -9.44 20.59 -19.32
CA ALA A 469 -9.45 19.28 -18.68
C ALA A 469 -10.63 19.11 -17.71
N PHE A 470 -11.03 20.16 -16.99
CA PHE A 470 -12.20 20.16 -16.12
C PHE A 470 -13.50 20.02 -16.92
N SER A 471 -13.60 20.70 -18.06
CA SER A 471 -14.76 20.57 -18.96
C SER A 471 -14.86 19.18 -19.56
N ALA A 472 -13.72 18.55 -19.89
CA ALA A 472 -13.67 17.16 -20.35
C ALA A 472 -14.11 16.15 -19.27
N LEU A 473 -13.97 16.51 -17.99
CA LEU A 473 -14.48 15.72 -16.85
C LEU A 473 -15.92 16.08 -16.42
N ALA A 474 -16.60 17.00 -17.11
CA ALA A 474 -17.96 17.36 -16.77
C ALA A 474 -18.93 16.29 -17.26
N TYR A 475 -19.58 15.58 -16.34
CA TYR A 475 -20.68 14.67 -16.68
C TYR A 475 -21.90 15.48 -17.17
N PRO A 476 -22.69 14.95 -18.11
CA PRO A 476 -23.96 15.56 -18.50
C PRO A 476 -24.88 15.74 -17.28
N LYS A 477 -25.72 16.78 -17.34
CA LYS A 477 -26.73 17.06 -16.31
C LYS A 477 -27.63 15.82 -16.12
N GLY A 478 -27.69 15.29 -14.89
CA GLY A 478 -28.49 14.11 -14.55
C GLY A 478 -27.72 12.80 -14.33
N PHE A 479 -26.39 12.78 -14.50
CA PHE A 479 -25.54 11.60 -14.24
C PHE A 479 -24.67 11.77 -12.99
N ALA A 480 -24.44 10.67 -12.27
CA ALA A 480 -23.56 10.63 -11.10
C ALA A 480 -22.09 10.63 -11.53
N GLY A 481 -21.52 11.82 -11.69
CA GLY A 481 -20.08 12.07 -11.79
C GLY A 481 -19.55 12.81 -10.56
N PRO A 482 -18.26 13.20 -10.50
CA PRO A 482 -17.71 14.03 -9.41
C PRO A 482 -18.47 15.35 -9.18
N ALA A 483 -19.15 15.87 -10.21
CA ALA A 483 -20.05 17.03 -10.09
C ALA A 483 -21.47 16.67 -9.56
N GLY A 484 -21.88 15.40 -9.66
CA GLY A 484 -23.19 14.88 -9.23
C GLY A 484 -23.17 14.07 -7.93
N PHE A 485 -22.00 13.60 -7.48
CA PHE A 485 -21.84 12.88 -6.22
C PHE A 485 -21.79 13.88 -5.05
N ARG A 486 -22.95 14.40 -4.68
CA ARG A 486 -23.14 15.05 -3.38
C ARG A 486 -23.50 13.97 -2.36
N GLY A 487 -22.48 13.25 -1.89
CA GLY A 487 -22.63 12.52 -0.63
C GLY A 487 -23.00 13.52 0.49
N PRO A 488 -23.79 13.14 1.50
CA PRO A 488 -24.28 14.07 2.50
C PRO A 488 -23.19 14.88 3.22
N ASP A 489 -21.96 14.35 3.33
CA ASP A 489 -20.96 14.86 4.29
C ASP A 489 -19.51 15.05 3.78
N ARG A 490 -19.23 15.13 2.46
CA ARG A 490 -17.85 15.40 1.98
C ARG A 490 -17.76 16.44 0.84
N ALA A 491 -17.84 17.71 1.21
CA ALA A 491 -17.77 18.87 0.32
C ALA A 491 -16.39 19.59 0.26
N GLY A 492 -15.30 18.96 0.73
CA GLY A 492 -14.05 19.69 1.01
C GLY A 492 -13.16 20.00 -0.21
N SER A 493 -12.81 18.98 -1.00
CA SER A 493 -11.75 19.09 -2.02
C SER A 493 -12.26 19.47 -3.41
N PHE A 494 -13.33 18.84 -3.88
CA PHE A 494 -13.87 19.12 -5.23
C PHE A 494 -14.58 20.47 -5.33
N ASP A 495 -15.28 20.92 -4.28
CA ASP A 495 -15.91 22.24 -4.29
C ASP A 495 -14.88 23.37 -4.18
N SER A 496 -13.77 23.15 -3.47
CA SER A 496 -12.66 24.11 -3.44
C SER A 496 -11.93 24.18 -4.78
N LEU A 497 -11.67 23.04 -5.43
CA LEU A 497 -11.16 22.95 -6.80
C LEU A 497 -12.10 23.61 -7.83
N ALA A 498 -13.40 23.32 -7.77
CA ALA A 498 -14.39 23.91 -8.68
C ALA A 498 -14.59 25.42 -8.42
N LYS A 499 -14.51 25.88 -7.16
CA LYS A 499 -14.58 27.30 -6.80
C LYS A 499 -13.31 28.05 -7.22
N TRP A 500 -12.14 27.42 -7.11
CA TRP A 500 -10.88 27.95 -7.61
C TRP A 500 -10.88 28.03 -9.15
N ALA A 501 -11.29 26.96 -9.83
CA ALA A 501 -11.42 26.92 -11.29
C ALA A 501 -12.42 27.97 -11.82
N ARG A 502 -13.58 28.11 -11.17
CA ARG A 502 -14.56 29.17 -11.51
C ARG A 502 -14.01 30.58 -11.27
N LYS A 503 -13.18 30.79 -10.26
CA LYS A 503 -12.50 32.08 -10.03
C LYS A 503 -11.48 32.42 -11.13
N LEU A 504 -10.82 31.40 -11.68
CA LEU A 504 -9.84 31.56 -12.76
C LEU A 504 -10.47 31.72 -14.15
N ALA A 505 -11.74 31.35 -14.33
CA ALA A 505 -12.47 31.49 -15.60
C ALA A 505 -13.18 32.85 -15.76
N VAL A 506 -13.18 33.70 -14.73
CA VAL A 506 -13.89 35.00 -14.71
C VAL A 506 -12.92 36.20 -14.73
N ASN A 507 -11.62 35.96 -14.56
CA ASN A 507 -10.54 36.91 -14.78
C ASN A 507 -9.70 36.45 -15.97
#